data_AF-A0A2P6W3M0-F1
#
_entry.id   AF-A0A2P6W3M0-F1
#
_cell.length_a   1.000
_cell.length_b   1.000
_cell.length_c   1.000
_cell.angle_alpha   90.00
_cell.angle_beta   90.00
_cell.angle_gamma   90.00
#
_symmetry.space_group_name_H-M   'P 1'
#
loop_
_entity.id
_entity.type
_entity.pdbx_description
1 polymer ?
#
loop_
_entity_poly.entity_id
_entity_poly.type
_entity_poly.pdbx_seq_one_letter_code
_entity_poly.pdbx_strand_id
1 'polypeptide(L)'
;MTRPVYSPSIDELNNFVGATLVTAVAFIAFKDTLSINKALFYVAVAVIVLLSRELGQRLVAHWMEAEIELNFSIEGSLTTLFGALMSFLTSLPIILLFPIFNSFSVESYEHWGKSIDAMWIKRKYWIVSGGIISMLTFYSVFQYLGMPQISEAISLFLIFQLLPFNYSNIPTGPLDGSIIIRWSGFMWLIFMGSAILTLLAA
;
A
#
# COMPACT_ATOMS: atom_id res chain seq x y z
N MET A 1 11.64 -9.89 -26.68
CA MET A 1 10.31 -10.18 -26.10
C MET A 1 10.15 -9.27 -24.90
N THR A 2 9.21 -8.34 -24.93
CA THR A 2 8.88 -7.48 -23.78
C THR A 2 8.19 -8.35 -22.72
N ARG A 3 8.75 -8.44 -21.51
CA ARG A 3 8.07 -9.12 -20.39
C ARG A 3 6.73 -8.42 -20.14
N PRO A 4 5.64 -9.15 -19.88
CA PRO A 4 4.37 -8.52 -19.50
C PRO A 4 4.56 -7.63 -18.27
N VAL A 5 3.84 -6.50 -18.21
CA VAL A 5 3.84 -5.57 -17.07
C VAL A 5 3.37 -6.25 -15.77
N TYR A 6 2.59 -7.33 -15.91
CA TYR A 6 2.04 -8.10 -14.80
C TYR A 6 2.17 -9.61 -15.07
N SER A 7 3.05 -10.27 -14.32
CA SER A 7 3.16 -11.73 -14.25
C SER A 7 3.43 -12.15 -12.80
N PRO A 8 2.43 -12.05 -11.91
CA PRO A 8 2.61 -12.37 -10.51
C PRO A 8 2.90 -13.86 -10.33
N SER A 9 3.77 -14.19 -9.37
CA SER A 9 3.94 -15.56 -8.92
C SER A 9 2.70 -16.03 -8.14
N ILE A 10 2.59 -17.35 -7.93
CA ILE A 10 1.51 -17.92 -7.09
C ILE A 10 1.60 -17.36 -5.66
N ASP A 11 2.81 -17.17 -5.14
CA ASP A 11 3.03 -16.62 -3.81
C ASP A 11 2.59 -15.15 -3.71
N GLU A 12 2.83 -14.34 -4.75
CA GLU A 12 2.32 -12.97 -4.81
C GLU A 12 0.79 -12.91 -4.82
N LEU A 13 0.14 -13.82 -5.55
CA LEU A 13 -1.31 -13.91 -5.58
C LEU A 13 -1.87 -14.28 -4.20
N ASN A 14 -1.25 -15.24 -3.51
CA ASN A 14 -1.64 -15.63 -2.17
C ASN A 14 -1.46 -14.47 -1.18
N ASN A 15 -0.34 -13.75 -1.26
CA ASN A 15 -0.08 -12.57 -0.44
C ASN A 15 -1.12 -11.47 -0.70
N PHE A 16 -1.46 -11.22 -1.97
CA PHE A 16 -2.48 -10.25 -2.36
C PHE A 16 -3.87 -10.61 -1.81
N VAL A 17 -4.26 -11.89 -1.91
CA VAL A 17 -5.55 -12.37 -1.39
C VAL A 17 -5.60 -12.26 0.13
N GLY A 18 -4.56 -12.71 0.84
CA GLY A 18 -4.46 -12.59 2.30
C GLY A 18 -4.58 -11.14 2.76
N ALA A 19 -3.83 -10.25 2.11
CA ALA A 19 -3.88 -8.81 2.37
C ALA A 19 -5.26 -8.20 2.14
N THR A 20 -5.91 -8.59 1.05
CA THR A 20 -7.26 -8.12 0.68
C THR A 20 -8.25 -8.49 1.77
N LEU A 21 -8.24 -9.75 2.23
CA LEU A 21 -9.16 -10.23 3.27
C LEU A 21 -8.96 -9.47 4.59
N VAL A 22 -7.70 -9.31 5.02
CA VAL A 22 -7.38 -8.58 6.26
C VAL A 22 -7.79 -7.11 6.17
N THR A 23 -7.50 -6.46 5.03
CA THR A 23 -7.89 -5.07 4.78
C THR A 23 -9.40 -4.90 4.75
N ALA A 24 -10.13 -5.83 4.12
CA ALA A 24 -11.58 -5.81 4.06
C ALA A 24 -12.20 -5.93 5.46
N VAL A 25 -11.70 -6.85 6.29
CA VAL A 25 -12.13 -6.99 7.69
C VAL A 25 -11.90 -5.70 8.48
N ALA A 26 -10.74 -5.07 8.30
CA ALA A 26 -10.45 -3.79 8.95
C ALA A 26 -11.42 -2.68 8.53
N PHE A 27 -11.75 -2.57 7.25
CA PHE A 27 -12.74 -1.58 6.78
C PHE A 27 -14.16 -1.88 7.26
N ILE A 28 -14.58 -3.15 7.27
CA ILE A 28 -15.90 -3.56 7.78
C ILE A 28 -16.04 -3.17 9.26
N ALA A 29 -15.01 -3.45 10.06
CA ALA A 29 -14.99 -3.13 11.49
C ALA A 29 -14.97 -1.61 11.72
N PHE A 30 -14.11 -0.89 10.98
CA PHE A 30 -14.02 0.57 11.06
C PHE A 30 -15.33 1.28 10.73
N LYS A 31 -16.13 0.71 9.82
CA LYS A 31 -17.43 1.25 9.41
C LYS A 31 -18.61 0.68 10.19
N ASP A 32 -18.37 -0.20 11.17
CA ASP A 32 -19.38 -0.86 12.00
C ASP A 32 -20.56 -1.44 11.19
N THR A 33 -20.26 -2.12 10.08
CA THR A 33 -21.29 -2.58 9.14
C THR A 33 -21.23 -4.07 8.84
N LEU A 34 -21.82 -4.88 9.71
CA LEU A 34 -21.96 -6.33 9.52
C LEU A 34 -23.19 -6.66 8.67
N SER A 35 -23.02 -6.68 7.35
CA SER A 35 -24.00 -7.21 6.39
C SER A 35 -23.27 -7.90 5.25
N ILE A 36 -23.78 -9.04 4.77
CA ILE A 36 -23.15 -9.83 3.68
C ILE A 36 -22.94 -8.99 2.41
N ASN A 37 -23.93 -8.18 2.03
CA ASN A 37 -23.83 -7.32 0.86
C ASN A 37 -22.74 -6.24 1.03
N LYS A 38 -22.60 -5.71 2.26
CA LYS A 38 -21.54 -4.75 2.59
C LYS A 38 -20.17 -5.41 2.70
N ALA A 39 -20.10 -6.66 3.15
CA ALA A 39 -18.85 -7.41 3.20
C ALA A 39 -18.25 -7.61 1.80
N LEU A 40 -19.07 -8.02 0.82
CA LEU A 40 -18.63 -8.13 -0.58
C LEU A 40 -18.18 -6.78 -1.15
N PHE A 41 -18.89 -5.71 -0.82
CA PHE A 41 -18.48 -4.36 -1.20
C PHE A 41 -17.09 -4.00 -0.62
N TYR A 42 -16.86 -4.22 0.67
CA TYR A 42 -15.56 -3.90 1.28
C TYR A 42 -14.41 -4.82 0.84
N VAL A 43 -14.70 -6.05 0.42
CA VAL A 43 -13.72 -6.88 -0.29
C VAL A 43 -13.33 -6.23 -1.61
N ALA A 44 -14.30 -5.77 -2.41
CA ALA A 44 -14.01 -5.04 -3.64
C ALA A 44 -13.24 -3.73 -3.39
N VAL A 45 -13.59 -2.98 -2.35
CA VAL A 45 -12.85 -1.78 -1.91
C VAL A 45 -11.41 -2.14 -1.58
N ALA A 46 -11.18 -3.19 -0.78
CA ALA A 46 -9.84 -3.63 -0.42
C ALA A 46 -9.01 -4.03 -1.66
N VAL A 47 -9.60 -4.76 -2.61
CA VAL A 47 -8.95 -5.07 -3.89
C VAL A 47 -8.54 -3.80 -4.61
N ILE A 48 -9.44 -2.82 -4.73
CA ILE A 48 -9.16 -1.54 -5.41
C ILE A 48 -8.05 -0.78 -4.71
N VAL A 49 -8.07 -0.69 -3.38
CA VAL A 49 -7.05 0.00 -2.59
C VAL A 49 -5.67 -0.63 -2.83
N LEU A 50 -5.55 -1.95 -2.70
CA LEU A 50 -4.28 -2.63 -2.91
C LEU A 50 -3.82 -2.54 -4.37
N LEU A 51 -4.72 -2.73 -5.34
CA LEU A 51 -4.40 -2.58 -6.77
C LEU A 51 -3.95 -1.16 -7.11
N SER A 52 -4.55 -0.13 -6.52
CA SER A 52 -4.17 1.26 -6.83
C SER A 52 -2.71 1.54 -6.47
N ARG A 53 -2.21 0.97 -5.37
CA ARG A 53 -0.80 1.03 -5.02
C ARG A 53 0.04 0.17 -5.95
N GLU A 54 -0.33 -1.11 -6.10
CA GLU A 54 0.47 -2.10 -6.85
C GLU A 54 0.64 -1.72 -8.33
N LEU A 55 -0.40 -1.21 -8.97
CA LEU A 55 -0.35 -0.77 -10.37
C LEU A 55 0.69 0.33 -10.57
N GLY A 56 0.69 1.34 -9.70
CA GLY A 56 1.67 2.43 -9.76
C GLY A 56 3.10 1.95 -9.61
N GLN A 57 3.36 1.08 -8.63
CA GLN A 57 4.70 0.56 -8.39
C GLN A 57 5.16 -0.33 -9.56
N ARG A 58 4.31 -1.25 -10.03
CA ARG A 58 4.65 -2.19 -11.11
C ARG A 58 4.84 -1.50 -12.46
N LEU A 59 4.07 -0.46 -12.76
CA LEU A 59 4.29 0.35 -13.96
C LEU A 59 5.69 0.97 -13.95
N VAL A 60 6.08 1.60 -12.84
CA VAL A 60 7.40 2.22 -12.73
C VAL A 60 8.51 1.16 -12.73
N ALA A 61 8.35 0.04 -12.03
CA ALA A 61 9.34 -1.03 -12.06
C ALA A 61 9.51 -1.64 -13.44
N HIS A 62 8.44 -1.82 -14.20
CA HIS A 62 8.53 -2.28 -15.59
C HIS A 62 9.36 -1.32 -16.45
N TRP A 63 9.15 0.00 -16.30
CA TRP A 63 9.92 1.02 -17.02
C TRP A 63 11.40 1.06 -16.61
N MET A 64 11.70 0.58 -15.41
CA MET A 64 13.03 0.60 -14.82
C MET A 64 13.70 -0.78 -14.83
N GLU A 65 13.09 -1.77 -15.49
CA GLU A 65 13.54 -3.16 -15.53
C GLU A 65 13.83 -3.73 -14.12
N ALA A 66 13.00 -3.38 -13.14
CA ALA A 66 13.12 -3.83 -11.76
C ALA A 66 12.07 -4.90 -11.43
N GLU A 67 12.39 -5.77 -10.49
CA GLU A 67 11.48 -6.80 -9.97
C GLU A 67 10.93 -6.33 -8.61
N ILE A 68 9.60 -6.44 -8.44
CA ILE A 68 8.88 -6.12 -7.21
C ILE A 68 8.21 -7.38 -6.74
N GLU A 69 8.37 -7.70 -5.47
CA GLU A 69 7.64 -8.77 -4.81
C GLU A 69 6.69 -8.16 -3.77
N LEU A 70 5.42 -8.55 -3.85
CA LEU A 70 4.42 -8.20 -2.86
C LEU A 70 4.50 -9.18 -1.69
N ASN A 71 4.77 -8.65 -0.49
CA ASN A 71 4.85 -9.46 0.73
C ASN A 71 3.65 -9.20 1.63
N PHE A 72 3.12 -10.28 2.16
CA PHE A 72 2.12 -10.25 3.22
C PHE A 72 2.82 -10.36 4.58
N SER A 73 2.60 -9.38 5.46
CA SER A 73 3.13 -9.42 6.82
C SER A 73 2.14 -10.10 7.76
N ILE A 74 2.55 -11.18 8.41
CA ILE A 74 1.71 -11.88 9.40
C ILE A 74 1.52 -10.98 10.63
N GLU A 75 2.60 -10.43 11.17
CA GLU A 75 2.57 -9.53 12.33
C GLU A 75 1.76 -8.26 12.03
N GLY A 76 1.85 -7.76 10.80
CA GLY A 76 1.18 -6.55 10.31
C GLY A 76 -0.31 -6.80 10.16
N SER A 77 -0.66 -7.99 9.71
CA SER A 77 -2.03 -8.46 9.61
C SER A 77 -2.65 -8.71 10.97
N LEU A 78 -1.94 -9.33 11.91
CA LEU A 78 -2.40 -9.48 13.29
C LEU A 78 -2.64 -8.13 13.95
N THR A 79 -1.76 -7.16 13.73
CA THR A 79 -1.92 -5.78 14.23
C THR A 79 -3.15 -5.11 13.60
N THR A 80 -3.35 -5.30 12.30
CA THR A 80 -4.52 -4.79 11.56
C THR A 80 -5.82 -5.40 12.12
N LEU A 81 -5.86 -6.72 12.31
CA LEU A 81 -7.01 -7.43 12.88
C LEU A 81 -7.25 -7.07 14.34
N PHE A 82 -6.21 -6.84 15.13
CA PHE A 82 -6.34 -6.36 16.50
C PHE A 82 -6.96 -4.96 16.52
N GLY A 83 -6.52 -4.05 15.64
CA GLY A 83 -7.14 -2.74 15.45
C GLY A 83 -8.63 -2.87 15.09
N ALA A 84 -8.97 -3.77 14.16
CA ALA A 84 -10.35 -4.06 13.78
C ALA A 84 -11.20 -4.59 14.96
N LEU A 85 -10.65 -5.52 15.75
CA LEU A 85 -11.30 -6.05 16.94
C LEU A 85 -11.55 -4.94 17.97
N MET A 86 -10.56 -4.09 18.22
CA MET A 86 -10.69 -2.97 19.15
C MET A 86 -11.73 -1.96 18.67
N SER A 87 -11.74 -1.65 17.37
CA SER A 87 -12.76 -0.81 16.72
C SER A 87 -14.16 -1.35 16.98
N PHE A 88 -14.34 -2.64 16.74
CA PHE A 88 -15.61 -3.33 16.97
C PHE A 88 -16.05 -3.35 18.45
N LEU A 89 -15.14 -3.66 19.37
CA LEU A 89 -15.44 -3.76 20.81
C LEU A 89 -15.73 -2.41 21.47
N THR A 90 -15.07 -1.34 21.01
CA THR A 90 -15.16 -0.01 21.62
C THR A 90 -16.12 0.93 20.89
N SER A 91 -16.57 0.55 19.69
CA SER A 91 -17.32 1.40 18.76
C SER A 91 -16.60 2.73 18.44
N LEU A 92 -15.30 2.81 18.71
CA LEU A 92 -14.46 3.93 18.30
C LEU A 92 -13.95 3.67 16.88
N PRO A 93 -13.81 4.70 16.03
CA PRO A 93 -13.35 4.56 14.64
C PRO A 93 -11.83 4.33 14.60
N ILE A 94 -11.40 3.17 15.10
CA ILE A 94 -10.01 2.73 15.12
C ILE A 94 -9.73 1.93 13.86
N ILE A 95 -8.63 2.22 13.18
CA ILE A 95 -8.17 1.45 12.03
C ILE A 95 -6.65 1.42 12.02
N LEU A 96 -6.08 0.27 11.67
CA LEU A 96 -4.64 0.05 11.46
C LEU A 96 -4.50 -0.72 10.15
N LEU A 97 -3.61 -0.32 9.24
CA LEU A 97 -3.50 -0.92 7.91
C LEU A 97 -2.03 -1.24 7.58
N PHE A 98 -1.55 -2.37 8.11
CA PHE A 98 -0.19 -2.87 7.89
C PHE A 98 -0.08 -4.25 7.20
N PRO A 99 -1.06 -4.72 6.40
CA PRO A 99 -1.06 -6.11 5.94
C PRO A 99 0.01 -6.41 4.89
N ILE A 100 0.54 -5.40 4.20
CA ILE A 100 1.50 -5.57 3.10
C ILE A 100 2.66 -4.59 3.14
N PHE A 101 3.74 -5.02 2.51
CA PHE A 101 4.88 -4.20 2.10
C PHE A 101 5.50 -4.82 0.83
N ASN A 102 6.29 -4.04 0.09
CA ASN A 102 6.96 -4.56 -1.10
C ASN A 102 8.46 -4.71 -0.86
N SER A 103 9.02 -5.85 -1.26
CA SER A 103 10.46 -6.03 -1.41
C SER A 103 10.84 -5.76 -2.86
N PHE A 104 12.07 -5.30 -3.04
CA PHE A 104 12.64 -4.97 -4.34
C PHE A 104 13.91 -5.81 -4.48
N SER A 105 13.86 -6.81 -5.36
CA SER A 105 14.95 -7.76 -5.60
C SER A 105 15.81 -7.32 -6.80
N VAL A 106 17.06 -7.81 -6.83
CA VAL A 106 18.08 -7.43 -7.82
C VAL A 106 18.86 -8.66 -8.31
N GLU A 107 18.30 -9.87 -8.26
CA GLU A 107 19.03 -11.08 -8.67
C GLU A 107 19.63 -10.95 -10.09
N SER A 108 19.03 -10.11 -10.95
CA SER A 108 19.49 -9.82 -12.31
C SER A 108 20.65 -8.80 -12.45
N TYR A 109 21.02 -8.02 -11.42
CA TYR A 109 22.08 -6.99 -11.53
C TYR A 109 23.15 -7.04 -10.42
N GLU A 110 23.20 -8.09 -9.61
CA GLU A 110 24.22 -8.25 -8.56
C GLU A 110 25.68 -8.16 -9.07
N HIS A 111 25.90 -8.39 -10.36
CA HIS A 111 27.25 -8.49 -10.94
C HIS A 111 27.97 -7.13 -11.11
N TRP A 112 27.31 -6.00 -10.84
CA TRP A 112 27.73 -4.70 -11.38
C TRP A 112 28.32 -3.70 -10.35
N GLY A 113 28.47 -4.04 -9.06
CA GLY A 113 29.32 -3.32 -8.08
C GLY A 113 28.70 -2.14 -7.29
N LYS A 114 29.48 -1.47 -6.41
CA LYS A 114 29.01 -0.49 -5.39
C LYS A 114 28.39 0.82 -5.91
N SER A 115 28.71 1.27 -7.13
CA SER A 115 28.11 2.47 -7.74
C SER A 115 26.61 2.30 -8.04
N ILE A 116 26.15 1.04 -8.03
CA ILE A 116 24.78 0.67 -8.34
C ILE A 116 23.86 0.72 -7.11
N ASP A 117 24.40 0.64 -5.89
CA ASP A 117 23.61 0.79 -4.66
C ASP A 117 22.91 2.17 -4.60
N ALA A 118 23.61 3.24 -4.99
CA ALA A 118 23.06 4.59 -5.05
C ALA A 118 22.00 4.73 -6.15
N MET A 119 22.21 4.10 -7.31
CA MET A 119 21.18 4.02 -8.35
C MET A 119 19.97 3.25 -7.85
N TRP A 120 20.13 2.14 -7.14
CA TRP A 120 19.04 1.33 -6.63
C TRP A 120 18.19 2.05 -5.61
N ILE A 121 18.80 2.78 -4.67
CA ILE A 121 18.04 3.59 -3.72
C ILE A 121 17.16 4.60 -4.48
N LYS A 122 17.69 5.22 -5.53
CA LYS A 122 16.92 6.11 -6.42
C LYS A 122 15.80 5.35 -7.15
N ARG A 123 16.04 4.13 -7.63
CA ARG A 123 15.01 3.31 -8.29
C ARG A 123 13.89 2.91 -7.31
N LYS A 124 14.23 2.46 -6.10
CA LYS A 124 13.25 2.18 -5.04
C LYS A 124 12.41 3.41 -4.72
N TYR A 125 13.04 4.58 -4.61
CA TYR A 125 12.33 5.85 -4.44
C TYR A 125 11.30 6.11 -5.55
N TRP A 126 11.67 5.93 -6.83
CA TRP A 126 10.75 6.14 -7.95
C TRP A 126 9.60 5.14 -7.96
N ILE A 127 9.90 3.86 -7.74
CA ILE A 127 8.89 2.79 -7.73
C ILE A 127 7.85 3.06 -6.64
N VAL A 128 8.33 3.32 -5.42
CA VAL A 128 7.47 3.61 -4.28
C VAL A 128 6.65 4.89 -4.50
N SER A 129 7.27 5.95 -5.02
CA SER A 129 6.56 7.18 -5.38
C SER A 129 5.49 6.95 -6.45
N GLY A 130 5.73 6.03 -7.41
CA GLY A 130 4.75 5.62 -8.40
C GLY A 130 3.49 5.02 -7.79
N GLY A 131 3.65 4.18 -6.75
CA GLY A 131 2.52 3.66 -5.97
C GLY A 131 1.70 4.77 -5.32
N ILE A 132 2.37 5.71 -4.63
CA ILE A 132 1.73 6.86 -3.97
C ILE A 132 0.98 7.75 -4.97
N ILE A 133 1.60 8.08 -6.11
CA ILE A 133 0.97 8.88 -7.16
C ILE A 133 -0.23 8.16 -7.76
N SER A 134 -0.14 6.85 -7.97
CA SER A 134 -1.24 6.06 -8.50
C SER A 134 -2.42 6.04 -7.51
N MET A 135 -2.15 5.83 -6.21
CA MET A 135 -3.17 5.94 -5.17
C MET A 135 -3.87 7.32 -5.17
N LEU A 136 -3.11 8.42 -5.23
CA LEU A 136 -3.68 9.77 -5.31
C LEU A 136 -4.55 9.96 -6.56
N THR A 137 -4.12 9.39 -7.69
CA THR A 137 -4.88 9.42 -8.95
C THR A 137 -6.20 8.65 -8.81
N PHE A 138 -6.16 7.42 -8.26
CA PHE A 138 -7.34 6.62 -8.02
C PHE A 138 -8.30 7.29 -7.04
N TYR A 139 -7.78 7.90 -5.96
CA TYR A 139 -8.57 8.74 -5.05
C TYR A 139 -9.35 9.80 -5.82
N SER A 140 -8.67 10.60 -6.66
CA SER A 140 -9.32 11.66 -7.43
C SER A 140 -10.37 11.13 -8.41
N VAL A 141 -10.10 9.98 -9.06
CA VAL A 141 -11.05 9.34 -9.97
C VAL A 141 -12.31 8.89 -9.22
N PHE A 142 -12.17 8.19 -8.09
CA PHE A 142 -13.33 7.71 -7.33
C PHE A 142 -14.11 8.84 -6.66
N GLN A 143 -13.43 9.91 -6.24
CA GLN A 143 -14.09 11.12 -5.76
C GLN A 143 -14.92 11.76 -6.87
N TYR A 144 -14.38 11.87 -8.08
CA TYR A 144 -15.10 12.40 -9.25
C TYR A 144 -16.31 11.54 -9.65
N LEU A 145 -16.19 10.21 -9.55
CA LEU A 145 -17.27 9.27 -9.84
C LEU A 145 -18.35 9.19 -8.75
N GLY A 146 -18.22 9.95 -7.66
CA GLY A 146 -19.18 9.95 -6.56
C GLY A 146 -19.14 8.68 -5.72
N MET A 147 -17.97 8.06 -5.55
CA MET A 147 -17.75 6.87 -4.72
C MET A 147 -16.91 7.19 -3.46
N PRO A 148 -17.45 7.97 -2.50
CA PRO A 148 -16.68 8.51 -1.37
C PRO A 148 -16.13 7.41 -0.44
N GLN A 149 -16.78 6.25 -0.35
CA GLN A 149 -16.31 5.15 0.49
C GLN A 149 -15.01 4.52 -0.05
N ILE A 150 -14.81 4.52 -1.37
CA ILE A 150 -13.59 4.01 -1.99
C ILE A 150 -12.47 5.05 -1.83
N SER A 151 -12.76 6.33 -2.07
CA SER A 151 -11.76 7.38 -1.92
C SER A 151 -11.28 7.50 -0.46
N GLU A 152 -12.17 7.43 0.52
CA GLU A 152 -11.81 7.40 1.94
C GLU A 152 -10.91 6.21 2.28
N ALA A 153 -11.23 5.00 1.79
CA ALA A 153 -10.43 3.80 2.01
C ALA A 153 -9.02 3.93 1.41
N ILE A 154 -8.90 4.53 0.22
CA ILE A 154 -7.62 4.84 -0.41
C ILE A 154 -6.83 5.84 0.45
N SER A 155 -7.46 6.93 0.90
CA SER A 155 -6.82 7.95 1.74
C SER A 155 -6.32 7.41 3.07
N LEU A 156 -7.12 6.60 3.75
CA LEU A 156 -6.72 5.92 4.98
C LEU A 156 -5.51 5.04 4.73
N PHE A 157 -5.57 4.16 3.73
CA PHE A 157 -4.44 3.28 3.40
C PHE A 157 -3.19 4.07 3.01
N LEU A 158 -3.35 5.17 2.27
CA LEU A 158 -2.26 6.03 1.82
C LEU A 158 -1.47 6.62 2.99
N ILE A 159 -2.17 7.08 4.03
CA ILE A 159 -1.54 7.62 5.24
C ILE A 159 -0.67 6.55 5.91
N PHE A 160 -1.20 5.33 6.07
CA PHE A 160 -0.45 4.22 6.67
C PHE A 160 0.79 3.88 5.85
N GLN A 161 0.68 3.81 4.52
CA GLN A 161 1.82 3.53 3.64
C GLN A 161 2.90 4.64 3.70
N LEU A 162 2.51 5.89 3.96
CA LEU A 162 3.44 7.01 4.07
C LEU A 162 4.08 7.16 5.46
N LEU A 163 3.74 6.34 6.45
CA LEU A 163 4.43 6.40 7.75
C LEU A 163 5.93 6.08 7.56
N PRO A 164 6.85 6.86 8.18
CA PRO A 164 8.30 6.75 7.97
C PRO A 164 8.90 5.60 8.79
N PHE A 165 8.35 4.42 8.58
CA PHE A 165 8.49 3.24 9.42
C PHE A 165 9.38 2.20 8.71
N ASN A 166 10.61 2.04 9.22
CA ASN A 166 11.64 1.12 8.69
C ASN A 166 12.61 0.67 9.79
N TYR A 167 12.06 0.05 10.83
CA TYR A 167 12.85 -0.54 11.91
C TYR A 167 12.25 -1.89 12.30
N SER A 168 13.07 -2.75 12.88
CA SER A 168 12.74 -4.16 13.19
C SER A 168 11.52 -4.37 14.10
N ASN A 169 11.07 -3.32 14.78
CA ASN A 169 10.00 -3.39 15.79
C ASN A 169 8.63 -2.95 15.26
N ILE A 170 8.52 -2.70 13.97
CA ILE A 170 7.24 -2.41 13.32
C ILE A 170 6.65 -3.75 12.92
N PRO A 171 5.34 -3.96 13.12
CA PRO A 171 4.71 -5.23 12.77
C PRO A 171 4.71 -5.50 11.26
N THR A 172 5.24 -4.63 10.41
CA THR A 172 5.38 -4.88 8.98
C THR A 172 6.79 -4.52 8.51
N GLY A 173 7.11 -4.95 7.30
CA GLY A 173 8.35 -4.55 6.62
C GLY A 173 8.41 -3.03 6.36
N PRO A 174 9.43 -2.56 5.63
CA PRO A 174 9.59 -1.14 5.35
C PRO A 174 8.39 -0.61 4.57
N LEU A 175 7.74 0.42 5.11
CA LEU A 175 6.65 1.11 4.44
C LEU A 175 7.16 2.10 3.40
N ASP A 176 6.32 2.41 2.41
CA ASP A 176 6.64 3.29 1.29
C ASP A 176 7.24 4.63 1.75
N GLY A 177 6.64 5.25 2.76
CA GLY A 177 7.07 6.53 3.32
C GLY A 177 8.51 6.53 3.84
N SER A 178 8.96 5.40 4.37
CA SER A 178 10.33 5.25 4.88
C SER A 178 11.40 5.28 3.79
N ILE A 179 11.06 4.80 2.58
CA ILE A 179 11.94 4.82 1.41
C ILE A 179 11.96 6.23 0.83
N ILE A 180 10.79 6.89 0.76
CA ILE A 180 10.67 8.25 0.25
C ILE A 180 11.44 9.22 1.13
N ILE A 181 11.23 9.21 2.46
CA ILE A 181 11.88 10.15 3.39
C ILE A 181 13.41 10.00 3.40
N ARG A 182 13.91 8.77 3.22
CA ARG A 182 15.35 8.49 3.14
C ARG A 182 16.01 9.15 1.92
N TRP A 183 15.27 9.30 0.82
CA TRP A 183 15.77 9.95 -0.40
C TRP A 183 15.46 11.45 -0.43
N SER A 184 14.23 11.84 -0.07
CA SER A 184 13.77 13.22 -0.05
C SER A 184 12.68 13.44 0.99
N GLY A 185 13.06 14.05 2.13
CA GLY A 185 12.11 14.48 3.15
C GLY A 185 11.11 15.52 2.65
N PHE A 186 11.49 16.36 1.69
CA PHE A 186 10.59 17.34 1.06
C PHE A 186 9.47 16.66 0.27
N MET A 187 9.80 15.64 -0.54
CA MET A 187 8.79 14.88 -1.29
C MET A 187 7.89 14.07 -0.37
N TRP A 188 8.46 13.49 0.70
CA TRP A 188 7.66 12.84 1.74
C TRP A 188 6.67 13.81 2.39
N LEU A 189 7.09 15.04 2.72
CA LEU A 189 6.20 16.07 3.27
C LEU A 189 5.08 16.44 2.29
N ILE A 190 5.37 16.57 0.99
CA ILE A 190 4.34 16.81 -0.02
C ILE A 190 3.34 15.66 -0.02
N PHE A 191 3.79 14.41 -0.12
CA PHE A 191 2.90 13.26 -0.19
C PHE A 191 2.08 13.07 1.08
N MET A 192 2.69 13.20 2.25
CA MET A 192 1.98 13.13 3.53
C MET A 192 0.97 14.27 3.67
N GLY A 193 1.34 15.49 3.29
CA GLY A 193 0.43 16.63 3.25
C GLY A 193 -0.75 16.39 2.31
N SER A 194 -0.51 15.87 1.11
CA SER A 194 -1.57 15.47 0.18
C SER A 194 -2.47 14.39 0.77
N ALA A 195 -1.90 13.36 1.40
CA ALA A 195 -2.66 12.28 2.02
C ALA A 195 -3.59 12.80 3.13
N ILE A 196 -3.09 13.69 4.01
CA ILE A 196 -3.90 14.35 5.04
C ILE A 196 -5.03 15.17 4.41
N LEU A 197 -4.75 15.95 3.35
CA LEU A 197 -5.77 16.71 2.64
C LEU A 197 -6.83 15.80 2.01
N THR A 198 -6.43 14.67 1.43
CA THR A 198 -7.38 13.71 0.88
C THR A 198 -8.27 13.09 1.95
N LEU A 199 -7.73 12.79 3.14
CA LEU A 199 -8.52 12.28 4.26
C LEU A 199 -9.52 13.31 4.78
N LEU A 200 -9.13 14.59 4.87
CA LEU A 200 -10.03 15.66 5.32
C LEU A 200 -11.13 15.98 4.32
N ALA A 201 -10.94 15.61 3.05
CA ALA A 201 -11.88 15.86 1.95
C ALA A 201 -12.74 14.63 1.59
N ALA A 202 -12.47 13.47 2.21
CA ALA A 202 -13.22 12.23 2.06
C ALA A 202 -14.41 12.18 3.03
#